data_AF-A0A0D2X5U5-F1
#
_entry.id   AF-A0A0D2X5U5-F1
#
_cell.length_a   1.000
_cell.length_b   1.000
_cell.length_c   1.000
_cell.angle_alpha   90.00
_cell.angle_beta   90.00
_cell.angle_gamma   90.00
#
_symmetry.space_group_name_H-M   'P 1'
#
loop_
_entity.id
_entity.type
_entity.pdbx_description
1 polymer ?
#
loop_
_entity_poly.entity_id
_entity_poly.type
_entity_poly.pdbx_seq_one_letter_code
_entity_poly.pdbx_strand_id
1 'polypeptide(L)'
;MLYRVHNTELKPELDSMTLHLSKAPALLWKPPPDTSEDTLESVEAALEQIVRETKLHIAHALAVLMYNDYDEAKALREASTLVVTKYAAWTAREQRKFESAVLQFRLNFKAYQELLPKRTIHEIIAHYYAWRAAERPPKLLKQLRKTPEEHRRKRECLL
;
A
#
# COMPACT_ATOMS: atom_id res chain seq x y z
N MET A 1 -25.63 -20.19 -23.91
CA MET A 1 -24.57 -20.72 -23.03
C MET A 1 -25.12 -20.74 -21.61
N LEU A 2 -25.37 -21.92 -21.04
CA LEU A 2 -25.90 -22.07 -19.70
C LEU A 2 -24.73 -22.41 -18.76
N TYR A 3 -24.39 -21.50 -17.85
CA TYR A 3 -23.44 -21.79 -16.77
C TYR A 3 -24.15 -22.66 -15.74
N ARG A 4 -23.67 -23.90 -15.56
CA ARG A 4 -24.14 -24.80 -14.49
C ARG A 4 -23.22 -24.63 -13.29
N VAL A 5 -23.73 -24.10 -12.18
CA VAL A 5 -23.02 -24.12 -10.91
C VAL A 5 -23.25 -25.49 -10.28
N HIS A 6 -22.20 -26.29 -10.15
CA HIS A 6 -22.26 -27.52 -9.38
C HIS A 6 -22.29 -27.17 -7.89
N ASN A 7 -23.45 -27.31 -7.26
CA ASN A 7 -23.57 -27.36 -5.81
C ASN A 7 -22.93 -28.67 -5.34
N THR A 8 -21.78 -28.59 -4.67
CA THR A 8 -21.21 -29.75 -3.97
C THR A 8 -22.01 -29.96 -2.70
N GLU A 9 -22.81 -31.02 -2.68
CA GLU A 9 -23.53 -31.45 -1.49
C GLU A 9 -22.55 -31.64 -0.33
N LEU A 10 -22.91 -31.09 0.84
CA LEU A 10 -22.18 -31.20 2.09
C LEU A 10 -22.00 -32.69 2.43
N LYS A 11 -20.78 -33.21 2.27
CA LYS A 11 -20.37 -34.45 2.93
C LYS A 11 -19.91 -34.11 4.35
N PRO A 12 -20.47 -34.78 5.38
CA PRO A 12 -20.01 -34.60 6.74
C PRO A 12 -18.70 -35.36 6.94
N GLU A 13 -17.91 -34.83 7.87
CA GLU A 13 -16.87 -35.53 8.63
C GLU A 13 -15.45 -35.61 7.99
N LEU A 14 -14.68 -34.59 8.36
CA LEU A 14 -13.42 -34.71 9.13
C LEU A 14 -12.11 -35.11 8.43
N ASP A 15 -12.10 -35.67 7.22
CA ASP A 15 -10.84 -36.16 6.61
C ASP A 15 -10.21 -35.26 5.52
N SER A 16 -10.70 -34.03 5.31
CA SER A 16 -10.09 -33.09 4.33
C SER A 16 -9.38 -31.90 4.98
N MET A 17 -9.04 -31.96 6.27
CA MET A 17 -8.40 -30.83 6.98
C MET A 17 -6.90 -30.68 6.69
N THR A 18 -6.33 -31.53 5.83
CA THR A 18 -4.91 -31.55 5.47
C THR A 18 -4.62 -31.16 4.02
N LEU A 19 -5.60 -30.68 3.25
CA LEU A 19 -5.35 -30.05 1.96
C LEU A 19 -5.41 -28.51 2.10
N HIS A 20 -4.25 -27.85 1.93
CA HIS A 20 -4.02 -26.40 1.89
C HIS A 20 -3.43 -25.69 3.12
N LEU A 21 -2.64 -26.36 3.97
CA LEU A 21 -1.83 -25.63 4.97
C LEU A 21 -0.80 -24.65 4.35
N SER A 22 -0.40 -24.84 3.08
CA SER A 22 0.43 -23.87 2.35
C SER A 22 -0.33 -22.69 1.73
N LYS A 23 -1.66 -22.72 1.77
CA LYS A 23 -2.57 -21.69 1.22
C LYS A 23 -3.58 -21.20 2.25
N ALA A 24 -3.45 -21.63 3.50
CA ALA A 24 -4.28 -21.21 4.60
C ALA A 24 -4.05 -19.70 4.84
N PRO A 25 -5.10 -18.94 5.19
CA PRO A 25 -4.94 -17.53 5.53
C PRO A 25 -3.94 -17.44 6.70
N ALA A 26 -2.83 -16.74 6.48
CA ALA A 26 -1.88 -16.48 7.54
C ALA A 26 -2.56 -15.60 8.60
N LEU A 27 -2.50 -16.03 9.87
CA LEU A 27 -2.99 -15.22 10.98
C LEU A 27 -2.15 -13.94 11.04
N LEU A 28 -2.76 -12.82 10.65
CA LEU A 28 -2.09 -11.52 10.63
C LEU A 28 -2.13 -10.84 12.00
N TRP A 29 -3.25 -10.98 12.71
CA TRP A 29 -3.45 -10.40 14.04
C TRP A 29 -4.52 -11.16 14.83
N LYS A 30 -4.35 -11.19 16.15
CA LYS A 30 -5.34 -11.59 17.15
C LYS A 30 -5.41 -10.49 18.22
N PRO A 31 -6.49 -10.35 18.98
CA PRO A 31 -6.50 -9.46 20.15
C PRO A 31 -5.65 -10.04 21.30
N PRO A 32 -5.20 -9.18 22.24
CA PRO A 32 -4.60 -9.64 23.50
C PRO A 32 -5.56 -10.55 24.28
N PRO A 33 -5.05 -11.46 25.12
CA PRO A 33 -5.87 -12.40 25.89
C PRO A 33 -6.74 -11.71 26.95
N ASP A 34 -6.34 -10.55 27.43
CA ASP A 34 -7.14 -9.64 28.24
C ASP A 34 -7.58 -8.47 27.35
N THR A 35 -8.89 -8.28 27.19
CA THR A 35 -9.47 -7.23 26.34
C THR A 35 -10.06 -6.11 27.19
N SER A 36 -9.38 -5.74 28.27
CA SER A 36 -9.72 -4.55 29.06
C SER A 36 -9.37 -3.27 28.27
N GLU A 37 -10.12 -2.18 28.47
CA GLU A 37 -9.86 -0.93 27.74
C GLU A 37 -8.43 -0.41 27.97
N ASP A 38 -7.92 -0.51 29.20
CA ASP A 38 -6.55 -0.13 29.57
C ASP A 38 -5.49 -0.88 28.73
N THR A 39 -5.70 -2.17 28.46
CA THR A 39 -4.77 -2.97 27.65
C THR A 39 -4.82 -2.61 26.17
N LEU A 40 -6.00 -2.24 25.66
CA LEU A 40 -6.17 -1.81 24.27
C LEU A 40 -5.51 -0.45 24.03
N GLU A 41 -5.68 0.50 24.96
CA GLU A 41 -5.01 1.80 24.92
C GLU A 41 -3.49 1.65 24.92
N SER A 42 -2.96 0.74 25.74
CA SER A 42 -1.53 0.43 25.76
C SER A 42 -1.03 -0.13 24.42
N VAL A 43 -1.80 -1.02 23.78
CA VAL A 43 -1.46 -1.57 22.46
C VAL A 43 -1.52 -0.50 21.37
N GLU A 44 -2.50 0.40 21.42
CA GLU A 44 -2.61 1.53 20.49
C GLU A 44 -1.41 2.47 20.63
N ALA A 45 -1.02 2.81 21.86
CA ALA A 45 0.17 3.63 22.12
C ALA A 45 1.46 2.99 21.58
N ALA A 46 1.66 1.69 21.84
CA ALA A 46 2.81 0.94 21.34
C ALA A 46 2.83 0.87 19.80
N LEU A 47 1.65 0.69 19.18
CA LEU A 47 1.50 0.68 17.72
C LEU A 47 1.88 2.03 17.11
N GLU A 48 1.39 3.13 17.69
CA GLU A 48 1.76 4.47 17.25
C GLU A 48 3.27 4.70 17.37
N GLN A 49 3.89 4.28 18.48
CA GLN A 49 5.33 4.45 18.69
C GLN A 49 6.14 3.72 17.61
N ILE A 50 5.83 2.45 17.37
CA ILE A 50 6.50 1.64 16.34
C ILE A 50 6.32 2.26 14.95
N VAL A 51 5.12 2.70 14.60
CA VAL A 51 4.84 3.32 13.30
C VAL A 51 5.60 4.64 13.14
N ARG A 52 5.68 5.47 14.19
CA ARG A 52 6.42 6.74 14.16
C ARG A 52 7.92 6.52 13.97
N GLU A 53 8.51 5.56 14.67
CA GLU A 53 9.95 5.31 14.61
C GLU A 53 10.39 4.56 13.35
N THR A 54 9.64 3.54 12.95
CA THR A 54 10.06 2.62 11.87
C THR A 54 9.44 2.94 10.52
N LYS A 55 8.40 3.80 10.50
CA LYS A 55 7.57 4.11 9.31
C LYS A 55 6.99 2.85 8.64
N LEU A 56 6.83 1.76 9.40
CA LEU A 56 6.17 0.57 8.92
C LEU A 56 4.69 0.83 8.69
N HIS A 57 4.11 0.08 7.74
CA HIS A 57 2.67 0.05 7.57
C HIS A 57 2.01 -0.51 8.83
N ILE A 58 0.86 0.07 9.22
CA ILE A 58 0.13 -0.28 10.45
C ILE A 58 -0.07 -1.79 10.58
N ALA A 59 -0.51 -2.46 9.52
CA ALA A 59 -0.72 -3.91 9.55
C ALA A 59 0.55 -4.72 9.83
N HIS A 60 1.73 -4.25 9.40
CA HIS A 60 3.00 -4.91 9.72
C HIS A 60 3.42 -4.61 11.16
N ALA A 61 3.27 -3.37 11.63
CA ALA A 61 3.56 -3.02 13.03
C ALA A 61 2.67 -3.82 14.00
N LEU A 62 1.40 -3.99 13.66
CA LEU A 62 0.44 -4.80 14.40
C LEU A 62 0.81 -6.29 14.44
N ALA A 63 1.30 -6.83 13.31
CA ALA A 63 1.81 -8.20 13.26
C ALA A 63 3.04 -8.37 14.15
N VAL A 64 4.00 -7.42 14.08
CA VAL A 64 5.21 -7.45 14.93
C VAL A 64 4.85 -7.40 16.41
N LEU A 65 3.89 -6.56 16.81
CA LEU A 65 3.38 -6.54 18.18
C LEU A 65 2.79 -7.88 18.60
N MET A 66 1.95 -8.49 17.75
CA MET A 66 1.35 -9.80 18.03
C MET A 66 2.42 -10.90 18.19
N TYR A 67 3.43 -10.95 17.32
CA TYR A 67 4.50 -11.94 17.40
C TYR A 67 5.41 -11.75 18.61
N ASN A 68 5.39 -10.57 19.22
CA ASN A 68 6.15 -10.23 20.43
C ASN A 68 5.29 -10.21 21.70
N ASP A 69 4.13 -10.87 21.69
CA ASP A 69 3.22 -10.94 22.83
C ASP A 69 2.83 -9.55 23.39
N TYR A 70 2.76 -8.53 22.51
CA TYR A 70 2.49 -7.12 22.82
C TYR A 70 3.54 -6.43 23.71
N ASP A 71 4.75 -6.98 23.82
CA ASP A 71 5.89 -6.28 24.42
C ASP A 71 6.41 -5.19 23.47
N GLU A 72 6.17 -3.92 23.84
CA GLU A 72 6.56 -2.75 23.06
C GLU A 72 8.08 -2.69 22.79
N ALA A 73 8.90 -2.89 23.81
CA ALA A 73 10.35 -2.71 23.70
C ALA A 73 10.96 -3.78 22.78
N LYS A 74 10.45 -5.01 22.87
CA LYS A 74 10.89 -6.11 22.00
C LYS A 74 10.39 -5.93 20.57
N ALA A 75 9.12 -5.57 20.41
CA ALA A 75 8.51 -5.32 19.11
C ALA A 75 9.21 -4.17 18.36
N LEU A 76 9.60 -3.09 19.05
CA LEU A 76 10.31 -1.97 18.45
C LEU A 76 11.68 -2.37 17.90
N ARG A 77 12.42 -3.18 18.66
CA ARG A 77 13.72 -3.70 18.23
C ARG A 77 13.57 -4.57 16.99
N GLU A 78 12.61 -5.49 16.97
CA GLU A 78 12.37 -6.35 15.81
C GLU A 78 11.88 -5.53 14.60
N ALA A 79 10.93 -4.62 14.82
CA ALA A 79 10.43 -3.72 13.80
C ALA A 79 11.55 -2.91 13.12
N SER A 80 12.53 -2.42 13.88
CA SER A 80 13.68 -1.69 13.34
C SER A 80 14.53 -2.53 12.38
N THR A 81 14.62 -3.85 12.61
CA THR A 81 15.35 -4.78 11.73
C THR A 81 14.54 -5.14 10.48
N LEU A 82 13.22 -5.08 10.57
CA LEU A 82 12.28 -5.42 9.50
C LEU A 82 11.99 -4.25 8.55
N VAL A 83 12.60 -3.07 8.74
CA VAL A 83 12.45 -1.92 7.84
C VAL A 83 13.16 -2.17 6.51
N VAL A 84 12.59 -3.08 5.73
CA VAL A 84 12.80 -3.17 4.30
C VAL A 84 11.58 -2.52 3.68
N THR A 85 11.71 -1.26 3.28
CA THR A 85 10.63 -0.59 2.54
C THR A 85 10.31 -1.44 1.31
N LYS A 86 9.06 -1.90 1.19
CA LYS A 86 8.58 -2.76 0.09
C LYS A 86 8.99 -2.22 -1.29
N TYR A 87 9.14 -0.91 -1.42
CA TYR A 87 9.64 -0.22 -2.61
C TYR A 87 10.82 0.66 -2.27
N ALA A 88 11.81 0.73 -3.17
CA ALA A 88 12.93 1.64 -3.03
C ALA A 88 12.43 3.10 -2.97
N ALA A 89 13.09 3.94 -2.17
CA ALA A 89 12.76 5.36 -2.08
C ALA A 89 12.78 6.03 -3.46
N TRP A 90 11.80 6.92 -3.71
CA TRP A 90 11.72 7.68 -4.96
C TRP A 90 12.76 8.80 -4.95
N THR A 91 13.59 8.86 -5.99
CA THR A 91 14.55 9.96 -6.14
C THR A 91 13.85 11.24 -6.61
N ALA A 92 14.39 12.41 -6.27
CA ALA A 92 13.86 13.70 -6.73
C ALA A 92 13.79 13.81 -8.28
N ARG A 93 14.60 13.04 -9.01
CA ARG A 93 14.54 12.95 -10.47
C ARG A 93 13.36 12.11 -10.95
N GLU A 94 13.12 10.96 -10.32
CA GLU A 94 11.97 10.10 -10.63
C GLU A 94 10.65 10.80 -10.29
N GLN A 95 10.61 11.55 -9.20
CA GLN A 95 9.43 12.29 -8.76
C GLN A 95 9.04 13.39 -9.76
N ARG A 96 10.03 14.17 -10.25
CA ARG A 96 9.80 15.17 -11.31
C ARG A 96 9.30 14.53 -12.62
N LYS A 97 9.87 13.37 -13.00
CA LYS A 97 9.39 12.61 -14.16
C LYS A 97 7.96 12.14 -13.98
N PHE A 98 7.64 11.63 -12.79
CA PHE A 98 6.29 11.20 -12.43
C PHE A 98 5.28 12.34 -12.55
N GLU A 99 5.56 13.50 -11.96
CA GLU A 99 4.67 14.68 -12.06
C GLU A 99 4.43 15.11 -13.50
N SER A 100 5.50 15.15 -14.31
CA SER A 100 5.38 15.44 -15.73
C SER A 100 4.53 14.39 -16.46
N ALA A 101 4.68 13.11 -16.12
CA ALA A 101 3.88 12.03 -16.68
C ALA A 101 2.40 12.16 -16.30
N VAL A 102 2.07 12.59 -15.08
CA VAL A 102 0.67 12.84 -14.71
C VAL A 102 0.06 13.97 -15.51
N LEU A 103 0.84 15.04 -15.74
CA LEU A 103 0.41 16.17 -16.55
C LEU A 103 0.23 15.82 -18.03
N GLN A 104 0.94 14.82 -18.54
CA GLN A 104 0.92 14.46 -19.96
C GLN A 104 -0.01 13.27 -20.27
N PHE A 105 0.07 12.20 -19.48
CA PHE A 105 -0.55 10.90 -19.77
C PHE A 105 -1.74 10.56 -18.87
N ARG A 106 -1.99 11.34 -17.81
CA ARG A 106 -3.10 11.14 -16.87
C ARG A 106 -3.12 9.71 -16.33
N LEU A 107 -4.09 8.86 -16.68
CA LEU A 107 -4.21 7.50 -16.14
C LEU A 107 -3.52 6.40 -16.98
N ASN A 108 -2.75 6.76 -18.01
CA ASN A 108 -2.04 5.77 -18.82
C ASN A 108 -0.73 5.33 -18.14
N PHE A 109 -0.81 4.42 -17.17
CA PHE A 109 0.34 3.93 -16.40
C PHE A 109 1.39 3.16 -17.23
N LYS A 110 1.05 2.68 -18.44
CA LYS A 110 2.06 2.07 -19.34
C LYS A 110 3.06 3.13 -19.82
N ALA A 111 2.59 4.31 -20.20
CA ALA A 111 3.45 5.43 -20.59
C ALA A 111 4.34 5.92 -19.42
N TYR A 112 3.89 5.76 -18.17
CA TYR A 112 4.70 6.07 -16.99
C TYR A 112 5.86 5.09 -16.86
N GLN A 113 5.62 3.80 -17.10
CA GLN A 113 6.65 2.77 -17.04
C GLN A 113 7.71 2.99 -18.13
N GLU A 114 7.33 3.46 -19.32
CA GLU A 114 8.29 3.85 -20.36
C GLU A 114 9.20 5.01 -19.91
N LEU A 115 8.66 5.98 -19.17
CA LEU A 115 9.43 7.11 -18.63
C LEU A 115 10.28 6.72 -17.40
N LEU A 116 9.83 5.73 -16.65
CA LEU A 116 10.39 5.21 -15.40
C LEU A 116 10.62 3.68 -15.52
N PRO A 117 11.52 3.22 -16.41
CA PRO A 117 11.66 1.79 -16.71
C PRO A 117 12.19 0.96 -15.54
N LYS A 118 12.80 1.62 -14.54
CA LYS A 118 13.28 0.97 -13.31
C LYS A 118 12.18 0.67 -12.30
N ARG A 119 10.98 1.22 -12.50
CA ARG A 119 9.85 1.07 -11.58
C ARG A 119 8.80 0.16 -12.20
N THR A 120 8.27 -0.73 -11.38
CA THR A 120 7.17 -1.60 -11.79
C THR A 120 5.86 -0.81 -11.89
N ILE A 121 4.91 -1.27 -12.69
CA ILE A 121 3.57 -0.67 -12.77
C ILE A 121 2.93 -0.58 -11.38
N HIS A 122 3.11 -1.63 -10.56
CA HIS A 122 2.56 -1.67 -9.21
C HIS A 122 3.12 -0.56 -8.31
N GLU A 123 4.44 -0.33 -8.35
CA GLU A 123 5.09 0.79 -7.66
C GLU A 123 4.58 2.15 -8.11
N ILE A 124 4.39 2.32 -9.42
CA ILE A 124 3.90 3.57 -10.02
C ILE A 124 2.47 3.85 -9.55
N ILE A 125 1.59 2.84 -9.55
CA ILE A 125 0.21 2.97 -9.08
C ILE A 125 0.17 3.27 -7.58
N ALA A 126 0.95 2.53 -6.77
CA ALA A 126 1.05 2.80 -5.34
C ALA A 126 1.51 4.24 -5.07
N HIS A 127 2.52 4.70 -5.80
CA HIS A 127 2.99 6.08 -5.71
C HIS A 127 1.94 7.09 -6.17
N TYR A 128 1.16 6.79 -7.21
CA TYR A 128 0.08 7.67 -7.68
C TYR A 128 -0.99 7.90 -6.61
N TYR A 129 -1.43 6.86 -5.90
CA TYR A 129 -2.42 7.02 -4.84
C TYR A 129 -1.85 7.75 -3.62
N ALA A 130 -0.61 7.47 -3.23
CA ALA A 130 0.08 8.23 -2.19
C ALA A 130 0.21 9.72 -2.58
N TRP A 131 0.62 9.99 -3.82
CA TRP A 131 0.71 11.34 -4.40
C TRP A 131 -0.66 12.02 -4.53
N ARG A 132 -1.76 11.26 -4.66
CA ARG A 132 -3.15 11.77 -4.68
C ARG A 132 -3.70 12.12 -3.33
N ALA A 133 -3.32 11.40 -2.28
CA ALA A 133 -3.72 11.70 -0.92
C ALA A 133 -3.01 12.94 -0.36
N ALA A 134 -1.78 13.23 -0.80
CA ALA A 134 -1.03 14.39 -0.32
C ALA A 134 -1.64 15.73 -0.78
N GLU A 135 -1.66 16.72 0.13
CA GLU A 135 -2.02 18.10 -0.21
C GLU A 135 -1.08 18.67 -1.28
N ARG A 136 -1.65 19.39 -2.24
CA ARG A 136 -0.90 19.87 -3.40
C ARG A 136 -0.93 21.37 -3.56
N PRO A 137 0.15 21.94 -4.10
CA PRO A 137 0.15 23.35 -4.46
C PRO A 137 -0.94 23.62 -5.52
N PRO A 138 -1.73 24.69 -5.35
CA PRO A 138 -2.89 24.98 -6.20
C PRO A 138 -2.54 25.16 -7.68
N LYS A 139 -1.28 25.50 -8.00
CA LYS A 139 -0.77 25.59 -9.38
C LYS A 139 -0.86 24.25 -10.13
N LEU A 140 -0.48 23.15 -9.47
CA LEU A 140 -0.50 21.81 -10.08
C LEU A 140 -1.94 21.34 -10.28
N LEU A 141 -2.82 21.61 -9.31
CA LEU A 141 -4.26 21.30 -9.42
C LEU A 141 -4.91 22.05 -10.59
N LYS A 142 -4.56 23.32 -10.82
CA LYS A 142 -5.01 24.08 -12.00
C LYS A 142 -4.55 23.45 -13.31
N GLN A 143 -3.34 22.90 -13.39
CA GLN A 143 -2.84 22.24 -14.61
C GLN A 143 -3.50 20.87 -14.86
N LEU A 144 -3.85 20.13 -13.81
CA LEU A 144 -4.57 18.86 -13.95
C LEU A 144 -6.01 19.04 -14.45
N ARG A 145 -6.66 20.16 -14.07
CA ARG A 145 -8.01 20.52 -14.50
C ARG A 145 -8.10 20.98 -15.96
N LYS A 146 -6.99 21.43 -16.55
CA LYS A 146 -6.94 21.82 -17.96
C LYS A 146 -7.06 20.59 -18.85
N THR A 147 -7.88 20.69 -19.89
CA THR A 147 -8.11 19.59 -20.82
C THR A 147 -6.85 19.30 -21.67
N PRO A 148 -6.71 18.08 -22.21
CA PRO A 148 -5.58 17.74 -23.09
C PRO A 148 -5.46 18.69 -24.29
N GLU A 149 -6.59 19.16 -24.83
CA GLU A 149 -6.64 20.10 -25.96
C GLU A 149 -6.00 21.46 -25.63
N GLU A 150 -6.21 22.00 -24.43
CA GLU A 150 -5.64 23.29 -24.04
C GLU A 150 -4.11 23.25 -23.91
N HIS A 151 -3.55 22.09 -23.51
CA HIS A 151 -2.10 21.91 -23.45
C HIS A 151 -1.48 21.72 -24.84
N ARG A 152 -2.21 21.09 -25.76
CA ARG A 152 -1.78 20.91 -27.15
C ARG A 152 -1.80 22.24 -27.92
N ARG A 153 -2.88 23.02 -27.81
CA ARG A 153 -3.00 24.35 -28.47
C ARG A 153 -1.93 25.33 -28.02
N LYS A 154 -1.52 25.32 -26.74
CA LYS A 154 -0.43 26.19 -26.25
C LYS A 154 0.95 25.84 -26.78
N ARG A 155 1.18 24.59 -27.22
CA ARG A 155 2.43 24.18 -27.86
C ARG A 155 2.45 24.52 -29.35
N GLU A 156 1.28 24.54 -29.98
CA GLU A 156 1.11 24.88 -31.40
C GLU A 156 1.13 26.41 -31.66
N CYS A 157 0.84 27.25 -30.65
CA CYS A 157 0.91 28.72 -30.78
C CYS A 157 2.27 29.36 -30.42
N LEU A 158 3.33 28.57 -30.20
CA LEU A 158 4.70 29.04 -29.93
C LEU A 158 5.69 28.69 -31.06
N LEU A 159 5.16 28.27 -32.21
CA LEU A 159 5.83 28.18 -33.50
C LEU A 159 5.16 29.18 -34.45
#